data_AF-B7PS42-F1
#
_entry.id   AF-B7PS42-F1
#
_cell.length_a   1.000
_cell.length_b   1.000
_cell.length_c   1.000
_cell.angle_alpha   90.00
_cell.angle_beta   90.00
_cell.angle_gamma   90.00
#
_symmetry.space_group_name_H-M   'P 1'
#
loop_
_entity.id
_entity.type
_entity.pdbx_description
1 polymer ?
#
loop_
_entity_poly.entity_id
_entity_poly.type
_entity_poly.pdbx_seq_one_letter_code
_entity_poly.pdbx_strand_id
1 'polypeptide(L)'
;MSDAVRFLNLSALLKLATTYLQRKPPPGIELKSEDNQDNKTVFGVWRMLLDETEKIAKARLAAAEVFSQQISENAKNVRANKLQVAKKCFESLRRIQEEVQQCVQEVDKTKKLYFEEEHMAHEAREKAQDAEEKLKKKKGRIFQSITSLQKNSQKFSSRREACDIQSTKARNDYIMALVAANAHQTRFYEMDLPDILQSLDCDVSEKVKEYIQLMSRTELLTVTACNTSFTRILEDAGHDYRARLRWLGIQRWKGV
;
A
#
# COMPACT_ATOMS: atom_id res chain seq x y z
N MET A 1 -20.86 -11.34 9.82
CA MET A 1 -22.07 -12.15 10.13
C MET A 1 -22.11 -13.47 9.36
N SER A 2 -21.62 -13.53 8.10
CA SER A 2 -21.53 -14.77 7.27
C SER A 2 -20.68 -15.90 7.87
N ASP A 3 -19.45 -15.60 8.32
CA ASP A 3 -18.48 -16.66 8.60
C ASP A 3 -18.72 -17.36 9.95
N ALA A 4 -19.22 -16.62 10.93
CA ALA A 4 -19.64 -17.18 12.21
C ALA A 4 -20.81 -18.17 12.06
N VAL A 5 -21.77 -17.88 11.17
CA VAL A 5 -22.90 -18.78 10.88
C VAL A 5 -22.41 -20.04 10.16
N ARG A 6 -21.49 -19.91 9.20
CA ARG A 6 -20.86 -21.07 8.52
C ARG A 6 -20.06 -21.93 9.50
N PHE A 7 -19.31 -21.32 10.42
CA PHE A 7 -18.55 -22.03 11.45
C PHE A 7 -19.45 -22.77 12.46
N LEU A 8 -20.51 -22.10 12.94
CA LEU A 8 -21.53 -22.70 13.81
C LEU A 8 -22.22 -23.91 13.15
N ASN A 9 -22.54 -23.81 11.86
CA ASN A 9 -23.12 -24.91 11.09
C ASN A 9 -22.17 -26.10 10.95
N LEU A 10 -20.88 -25.87 10.72
CA LEU A 10 -19.87 -26.93 10.61
C LEU A 10 -19.64 -27.65 11.94
N SER A 11 -19.60 -26.90 13.05
CA SER A 11 -19.48 -27.46 14.40
C SER A 11 -20.73 -28.29 14.77
N ALA A 12 -21.92 -27.80 14.43
CA ALA A 12 -23.17 -28.54 14.62
C ALA A 12 -23.21 -29.84 13.79
N LEU A 13 -22.75 -29.79 12.53
CA LEU A 13 -22.65 -30.96 11.66
C LEU A 13 -21.67 -32.01 12.21
N LEU A 14 -20.50 -31.57 12.69
CA LEU A 14 -19.51 -32.44 13.32
C LEU A 14 -20.10 -33.12 14.56
N LYS A 15 -20.77 -32.35 15.42
CA LYS A 15 -21.41 -32.86 16.64
C LYS A 15 -22.51 -33.87 16.31
N LEU A 16 -23.31 -33.61 15.27
CA LEU A 16 -24.34 -34.54 14.81
C LEU A 16 -23.70 -35.86 14.36
N ALA A 17 -22.73 -35.81 13.45
CA ALA A 17 -22.07 -36.99 12.90
C ALA A 17 -21.46 -37.87 14.00
N THR A 18 -20.65 -37.26 14.87
CA THR A 18 -20.02 -37.93 16.01
C THR A 18 -21.01 -38.53 17.00
N THR A 19 -22.13 -37.84 17.27
CA THR A 19 -23.19 -38.35 18.17
C THR A 19 -23.84 -39.61 17.60
N TYR A 20 -24.10 -39.66 16.28
CA TYR A 20 -24.71 -40.83 15.66
C TYR A 20 -23.74 -41.99 15.47
N LEU A 21 -22.44 -41.71 15.27
CA LEU A 21 -21.40 -42.75 15.18
C LEU A 21 -21.22 -43.55 16.47
N GLN A 22 -21.52 -42.95 17.63
CA GLN A 22 -21.46 -43.61 18.93
C GLN A 22 -22.64 -44.58 19.17
N ARG A 23 -23.66 -44.59 18.32
CA ARG A 23 -24.84 -45.46 18.49
C ARG A 23 -24.55 -46.90 18.05
N LYS A 24 -25.03 -47.87 18.83
CA LYS A 24 -24.92 -49.29 18.50
C LYS A 24 -25.73 -49.65 17.25
N PRO A 25 -25.28 -50.63 16.45
CA PRO A 25 -26.09 -51.14 15.34
C PRO A 25 -27.41 -51.72 15.85
N PRO A 26 -28.49 -51.62 15.07
CA PRO A 26 -29.74 -52.33 15.34
C PRO A 26 -29.52 -53.83 15.58
N PRO A 27 -30.32 -54.48 16.44
CA PRO A 27 -30.27 -55.93 16.63
C PRO A 27 -30.43 -56.68 15.30
N GLY A 28 -29.56 -57.66 15.03
CA GLY A 28 -29.58 -58.44 13.79
C GLY A 28 -28.71 -57.92 12.64
N ILE A 29 -27.97 -56.81 12.83
CA ILE A 29 -26.97 -56.31 11.87
C ILE A 29 -25.57 -56.64 12.39
N GLU A 30 -24.94 -57.68 11.85
CA GLU A 30 -23.56 -58.03 12.15
C GLU A 30 -22.58 -57.27 11.23
N LEU A 31 -21.64 -56.54 11.82
CA LEU A 31 -20.61 -55.76 11.11
C LEU A 31 -19.34 -56.58 10.78
N LYS A 32 -19.40 -57.92 10.83
CA LYS A 32 -18.21 -58.77 10.63
C LYS A 32 -18.24 -59.55 9.31
N SER A 33 -17.28 -59.26 8.43
CA SER A 33 -16.24 -60.20 7.99
C SER A 33 -15.39 -59.56 6.89
N GLU A 34 -14.07 -59.70 6.99
CA GLU A 34 -13.10 -59.33 5.94
C GLU A 34 -13.23 -60.22 4.68
N ASP A 35 -14.06 -61.27 4.71
CA ASP A 35 -14.25 -62.25 3.64
C ASP A 35 -15.52 -62.07 2.78
N ASN A 36 -16.40 -61.10 3.08
CA ASN A 36 -17.66 -60.94 2.34
C ASN A 36 -17.80 -59.54 1.75
N GLN A 37 -16.97 -59.26 0.76
CA GLN A 37 -16.81 -57.96 0.10
C GLN A 37 -18.07 -57.49 -0.65
N ASP A 38 -19.07 -58.37 -0.85
CA ASP A 38 -20.22 -58.15 -1.73
C ASP A 38 -21.55 -57.76 -1.06
N ASN A 39 -21.68 -57.83 0.27
CA ASN A 39 -22.92 -57.46 0.97
C ASN A 39 -22.70 -56.32 1.99
N LYS A 40 -22.42 -55.12 1.48
CA LYS A 40 -22.46 -53.90 2.30
C LYS A 40 -23.91 -53.61 2.68
N THR A 41 -24.23 -53.57 3.98
CA THR A 41 -25.60 -53.31 4.44
C THR A 41 -25.95 -51.81 4.35
N VAL A 42 -27.23 -51.49 4.25
CA VAL A 42 -27.76 -50.12 4.37
C VAL A 42 -27.21 -49.39 5.61
N PHE A 43 -27.02 -50.13 6.72
CA PHE A 43 -26.41 -49.60 7.94
C PHE A 43 -24.92 -49.28 7.77
N GLY A 44 -24.17 -50.08 7.01
CA GLY A 44 -22.77 -49.80 6.65
C GLY A 44 -22.63 -48.55 5.78
N VAL A 45 -23.52 -48.36 4.80
CA VAL A 45 -23.57 -47.13 3.98
C VAL A 45 -23.92 -45.91 4.83
N TRP A 46 -24.88 -46.03 5.75
CA TRP A 46 -25.22 -44.98 6.70
C TRP A 46 -24.05 -44.63 7.63
N ARG A 47 -23.34 -45.63 8.15
CA ARG A 47 -22.15 -45.41 8.98
C ARG A 47 -21.04 -44.70 8.20
N MET A 48 -20.78 -45.13 6.96
CA MET A 48 -19.82 -44.46 6.07
C MET A 48 -20.19 -43.00 5.80
N LEU A 49 -21.48 -42.71 5.58
CA LEU A 49 -21.96 -41.35 5.41
C LEU A 49 -21.60 -40.49 6.62
N LEU A 50 -21.78 -41.00 7.85
CA LEU A 50 -21.44 -40.29 9.06
C LEU A 50 -19.92 -40.09 9.22
N ASP A 51 -19.12 -41.13 8.96
CA ASP A 51 -17.65 -41.07 9.03
C ASP A 51 -17.08 -40.03 8.04
N GLU A 52 -17.56 -40.06 6.79
CA GLU A 52 -17.14 -39.10 5.77
C GLU A 52 -17.67 -37.68 6.08
N THR A 53 -18.87 -37.54 6.65
CA THR A 53 -19.40 -36.24 7.11
C THR A 53 -18.54 -35.65 8.23
N GLU A 54 -18.13 -36.48 9.21
CA GLU A 54 -17.21 -36.07 10.28
C GLU A 54 -15.89 -35.57 9.71
N LYS A 55 -15.31 -36.32 8.77
CA LYS A 55 -14.06 -35.98 8.08
C LYS A 55 -14.16 -34.65 7.33
N ILE A 56 -15.23 -34.43 6.56
CA ILE A 56 -15.47 -33.17 5.84
C ILE A 56 -15.61 -32.01 6.84
N ALA A 57 -16.39 -32.19 7.91
CA ALA A 57 -16.59 -31.16 8.92
C ALA A 57 -15.26 -30.75 9.58
N LYS A 58 -14.40 -31.73 9.93
CA LYS A 58 -13.05 -31.48 10.44
C LYS A 58 -12.18 -30.72 9.44
N ALA A 59 -12.16 -31.13 8.17
CA ALA A 59 -11.38 -30.47 7.13
C ALA A 59 -11.81 -29.00 6.91
N ARG A 60 -13.12 -28.74 6.96
CA ARG A 60 -13.69 -27.40 6.85
C ARG A 60 -13.41 -26.52 8.06
N LEU A 61 -13.40 -27.07 9.27
CA LEU A 61 -12.98 -26.35 10.49
C LEU A 61 -11.49 -25.99 10.43
N ALA A 62 -10.64 -26.91 9.97
CA ALA A 62 -9.22 -26.64 9.79
C ALA A 62 -8.97 -25.52 8.75
N ALA A 63 -9.72 -25.51 7.65
CA ALA A 63 -9.68 -24.42 6.68
C ALA A 63 -10.11 -23.07 7.27
N ALA A 64 -11.18 -23.06 8.09
CA ALA A 64 -11.61 -21.85 8.78
C ALA A 64 -10.54 -21.32 9.75
N GLU A 65 -9.83 -22.21 10.43
CA GLU A 65 -8.70 -21.84 11.30
C GLU A 65 -7.56 -21.21 10.48
N VAL A 66 -7.23 -21.78 9.32
CA VAL A 66 -6.25 -21.19 8.38
C VAL A 66 -6.67 -19.78 7.98
N PHE A 67 -7.94 -19.56 7.62
CA PHE A 67 -8.42 -18.23 7.25
C PHE A 67 -8.36 -17.25 8.43
N SER A 68 -8.66 -17.70 9.65
CA SER A 68 -8.57 -16.86 10.83
C SER A 68 -7.11 -16.47 11.12
N GLN A 69 -6.22 -17.44 11.27
CA GLN A 69 -4.84 -17.21 11.71
C GLN A 69 -3.96 -16.64 10.60
N GLN A 70 -4.01 -17.21 9.40
CA GLN A 70 -3.04 -16.91 8.34
C GLN A 70 -3.50 -15.76 7.43
N ILE A 71 -4.79 -15.46 7.39
CA ILE A 71 -5.34 -14.37 6.58
C ILE A 71 -5.82 -13.22 7.47
N SER A 72 -6.79 -13.44 8.35
CA SER A 72 -7.40 -12.36 9.14
C SER A 72 -6.41 -11.69 10.09
N GLU A 73 -5.68 -12.44 10.93
CA GLU A 73 -4.70 -11.84 11.85
C GLU A 73 -3.54 -11.18 11.11
N ASN A 74 -3.01 -11.83 10.05
CA ASN A 74 -1.96 -11.23 9.23
C ASN A 74 -2.42 -9.96 8.50
N ALA A 75 -3.67 -9.91 8.01
CA ALA A 75 -4.24 -8.72 7.41
C ALA A 75 -4.35 -7.54 8.40
N LYS A 76 -4.66 -7.82 9.68
CA LYS A 76 -4.63 -6.78 10.73
C LYS A 76 -3.22 -6.22 10.91
N ASN A 77 -2.20 -7.09 10.91
CA ASN A 77 -0.81 -6.68 11.02
C ASN A 77 -0.35 -5.85 9.80
N VAL A 78 -0.68 -6.28 8.59
CA VAL A 78 -0.39 -5.52 7.35
C VAL A 78 -1.06 -4.15 7.39
N ARG A 79 -2.33 -4.07 7.84
CA ARG A 79 -3.03 -2.79 8.01
C ARG A 79 -2.35 -1.89 9.04
N ALA A 80 -1.94 -2.44 10.18
CA ALA A 80 -1.24 -1.68 11.21
C ALA A 80 0.10 -1.12 10.69
N ASN A 81 0.88 -1.95 10.00
CA ASN A 81 2.13 -1.52 9.36
C ASN A 81 1.89 -0.45 8.31
N LYS A 82 0.91 -0.60 7.43
CA LYS A 82 0.54 0.41 6.42
C LYS A 82 0.21 1.76 7.07
N LEU A 83 -0.56 1.76 8.15
CA LEU A 83 -0.89 2.99 8.88
C LEU A 83 0.35 3.62 9.53
N GLN A 84 1.26 2.81 10.07
CA GLN A 84 2.51 3.31 10.67
C GLN A 84 3.45 3.91 9.62
N VAL A 85 3.63 3.22 8.49
CA VAL A 85 4.45 3.73 7.37
C VAL A 85 3.85 5.00 6.80
N ALA A 86 2.53 5.04 6.58
CA ALA A 86 1.84 6.23 6.09
C ALA A 86 2.10 7.46 6.96
N LYS A 87 2.08 7.31 8.30
CA LYS A 87 2.43 8.41 9.22
C LYS A 87 3.84 8.94 8.97
N LYS A 88 4.84 8.04 8.91
CA LYS A 88 6.24 8.42 8.65
C LYS A 88 6.42 9.05 7.27
N CYS A 89 5.74 8.54 6.24
CA CYS A 89 5.74 9.09 4.90
C CYS A 89 5.19 10.52 4.88
N PHE A 90 4.05 10.76 5.53
CA PHE A 90 3.45 12.10 5.59
C PHE A 90 4.28 13.09 6.43
N GLU A 91 4.88 12.64 7.54
CA GLU A 91 5.82 13.46 8.32
C GLU A 91 7.05 13.84 7.47
N SER A 92 7.61 12.88 6.73
CA SER A 92 8.75 13.12 5.83
C SER A 92 8.38 14.06 4.68
N LEU A 93 7.23 13.83 4.04
CA LEU A 93 6.72 14.68 2.96
C LEU A 93 6.54 16.13 3.45
N ARG A 94 5.93 16.30 4.62
CA ARG A 94 5.75 17.61 5.23
C ARG A 94 7.07 18.33 5.44
N ARG A 95 8.07 17.65 6.03
CA ARG A 95 9.40 18.24 6.26
C ARG A 95 10.04 18.70 4.94
N ILE A 96 10.00 17.86 3.90
CA ILE A 96 10.61 18.19 2.60
C ILE A 96 9.85 19.36 1.94
N GLN A 97 8.52 19.38 2.03
CA GLN A 97 7.72 20.50 1.53
C GLN A 97 8.03 21.81 2.27
N GLU A 98 8.22 21.76 3.60
CA GLU A 98 8.66 22.92 4.40
C GLU A 98 10.05 23.41 3.95
N GLU A 99 10.99 22.51 3.63
CA GLU A 99 12.31 22.86 3.10
C GLU A 99 12.24 23.53 1.72
N VAL A 100 11.47 22.96 0.79
CA VAL A 100 11.24 23.55 -0.54
C VAL A 100 10.59 24.93 -0.40
N GLN A 101 9.59 25.06 0.47
CA GLN A 101 8.91 26.33 0.74
C GLN A 101 9.88 27.39 1.28
N GLN A 102 10.80 27.01 2.17
CA GLN A 102 11.82 27.91 2.70
C GLN A 102 12.74 28.43 1.60
N CYS A 103 13.17 27.57 0.67
CA CYS A 103 13.99 28.00 -0.47
C CYS A 103 13.26 29.02 -1.36
N VAL A 104 11.97 28.80 -1.64
CA VAL A 104 11.15 29.75 -2.40
C VAL A 104 11.00 31.09 -1.67
N GLN A 105 10.82 31.08 -0.35
CA GLN A 105 10.77 32.31 0.45
C GLN A 105 12.09 33.09 0.41
N GLU A 106 13.24 32.41 0.46
CA GLU A 106 14.55 33.08 0.33
C GLU A 106 14.75 33.67 -1.08
N VAL A 107 14.22 33.04 -2.13
CA VAL A 107 14.19 33.63 -3.49
C VAL A 107 13.43 34.95 -3.49
N ASP A 108 12.23 35.00 -2.93
CA ASP A 108 11.42 36.23 -2.89
C ASP A 108 12.10 37.34 -2.09
N LYS A 109 12.68 36.99 -0.95
CA LYS A 109 13.41 37.92 -0.07
C LYS A 109 14.66 38.48 -0.75
N THR A 110 15.49 37.63 -1.32
CA THR A 110 16.73 38.06 -2.00
C THR A 110 16.44 38.82 -3.29
N LYS A 111 15.39 38.45 -4.02
CA LYS A 111 14.88 39.22 -5.17
C LYS A 111 14.51 40.63 -4.77
N LYS A 112 13.71 40.79 -3.71
CA LYS A 112 13.27 42.12 -3.24
C LYS A 112 14.48 42.99 -2.88
N LEU A 113 15.43 42.45 -2.13
CA LEU A 113 16.66 43.15 -1.76
C LEU A 113 17.47 43.55 -2.99
N TYR A 114 17.65 42.64 -3.96
CA TYR A 114 18.36 42.97 -5.21
C TYR A 114 17.72 44.15 -5.94
N PHE A 115 16.39 44.16 -6.07
CA PHE A 115 15.70 45.27 -6.76
C PHE A 115 15.82 46.60 -6.01
N GLU A 116 15.80 46.59 -4.68
CA GLU A 116 16.03 47.79 -3.86
C GLU A 116 17.47 48.32 -4.01
N GLU A 117 18.47 47.44 -3.91
CA GLU A 117 19.89 47.81 -4.07
C GLU A 117 20.21 48.29 -5.49
N GLU A 118 19.64 47.64 -6.51
CA GLU A 118 19.82 48.05 -7.91
C GLU A 118 19.17 49.41 -8.20
N HIS A 119 18.03 49.70 -7.59
CA HIS A 119 17.40 51.02 -7.69
C HIS A 119 18.30 52.10 -7.09
N MET A 120 18.87 51.85 -5.90
CA MET A 120 19.82 52.78 -5.27
C MET A 120 21.10 52.97 -6.10
N ALA A 121 21.63 51.89 -6.67
CA ALA A 121 22.78 51.95 -7.57
C ALA A 121 22.47 52.76 -8.82
N HIS A 122 21.29 52.60 -9.42
CA HIS A 122 20.83 53.40 -10.56
C HIS A 122 20.82 54.90 -10.24
N GLU A 123 20.18 55.32 -9.14
CA GLU A 123 20.18 56.73 -8.74
C GLU A 123 21.59 57.26 -8.47
N ALA A 124 22.48 56.45 -7.88
CA ALA A 124 23.86 56.84 -7.62
C ALA A 124 24.64 57.05 -8.92
N ARG A 125 24.39 56.23 -9.95
CA ARG A 125 24.95 56.37 -11.29
C ARG A 125 24.51 57.68 -11.96
N GLU A 126 23.23 58.01 -11.91
CA GLU A 126 22.70 59.28 -12.44
C GLU A 126 23.32 60.49 -11.74
N LYS A 127 23.35 60.50 -10.39
CA LYS A 127 23.95 61.60 -9.61
C LYS A 127 25.45 61.77 -9.87
N ALA A 128 26.17 60.66 -10.05
CA ALA A 128 27.60 60.69 -10.40
C ALA A 128 27.82 61.25 -11.81
N GLN A 129 27.01 60.84 -12.79
CA GLN A 129 27.07 61.35 -14.16
C GLN A 129 26.78 62.86 -14.20
N ASP A 130 25.74 63.33 -13.50
CA ASP A 130 25.41 64.75 -13.38
C ASP A 130 26.55 65.59 -12.77
N ALA A 131 27.20 65.05 -11.74
CA ALA A 131 28.33 65.72 -11.08
C ALA A 131 29.56 65.78 -12.01
N GLU A 132 29.82 64.72 -12.76
CA GLU A 132 30.91 64.66 -13.74
C GLU A 132 30.65 65.62 -14.92
N GLU A 133 29.42 65.71 -15.42
CA GLU A 133 29.05 66.65 -16.47
C GLU A 133 29.19 68.11 -16.03
N LYS A 134 28.78 68.45 -14.80
CA LYS A 134 28.96 69.80 -14.24
C LYS A 134 30.44 70.17 -14.13
N LEU A 135 31.29 69.21 -13.74
CA LEU A 135 32.74 69.39 -13.70
C LEU A 135 33.33 69.60 -15.10
N LYS A 136 32.97 68.75 -16.08
CA LYS A 136 33.45 68.85 -17.48
C LYS A 136 33.06 70.18 -18.15
N LYS A 137 31.81 70.60 -17.98
CA LYS A 137 31.28 71.86 -18.54
C LYS A 137 31.72 73.09 -17.75
N LYS A 138 32.46 72.93 -16.64
CA LYS A 138 32.77 73.98 -15.63
C LYS A 138 31.52 74.77 -15.20
N LYS A 139 30.33 74.17 -15.30
CA LYS A 139 29.04 74.79 -14.95
C LYS A 139 28.82 74.67 -13.44
N GLY A 140 29.48 75.56 -12.69
CA GLY A 140 29.20 75.79 -11.26
C GLY A 140 28.21 76.94 -11.06
N ARG A 141 27.61 77.05 -9.87
CA ARG A 141 27.05 78.35 -9.43
C ARG A 141 28.15 79.41 -9.50
N ILE A 142 27.77 80.68 -9.68
CA ILE A 142 28.66 81.86 -9.83
C ILE A 142 29.72 81.99 -8.70
N PHE A 143 29.64 81.18 -7.64
CA PHE A 143 30.56 81.12 -6.50
C PHE A 143 31.20 79.73 -6.22
N GLN A 144 31.08 78.73 -7.12
CA GLN A 144 31.66 77.40 -6.91
C GLN A 144 33.05 77.25 -7.57
N SER A 145 34.07 76.91 -6.77
CA SER A 145 35.44 76.69 -7.26
C SER A 145 35.60 75.34 -7.97
N ILE A 146 36.57 75.24 -8.89
CA ILE A 146 36.91 73.98 -9.58
C ILE A 146 37.25 72.88 -8.57
N THR A 147 37.99 73.20 -7.52
CA THR A 147 38.33 72.26 -6.43
C THR A 147 37.10 71.74 -5.71
N SER A 148 36.07 72.58 -5.51
CA SER A 148 34.80 72.14 -4.90
C SER A 148 34.03 71.17 -5.82
N LEU A 149 34.05 71.40 -7.13
CA LEU A 149 33.44 70.51 -8.12
C LEU A 149 34.17 69.16 -8.20
N GLN A 150 35.51 69.15 -8.15
CA GLN A 150 36.31 67.93 -8.11
C GLN A 150 35.99 67.08 -6.87
N LYS A 151 35.96 67.71 -5.67
CA LYS A 151 35.62 67.01 -4.43
C LYS A 151 34.20 66.43 -4.48
N ASN A 152 33.26 67.16 -5.06
CA ASN A 152 31.87 66.71 -5.19
C ASN A 152 31.74 65.54 -6.19
N SER A 153 32.39 65.64 -7.35
CA SER A 153 32.45 64.55 -8.34
C SER A 153 33.06 63.29 -7.74
N GLN A 154 34.17 63.41 -7.00
CA GLN A 154 34.82 62.28 -6.34
C GLN A 154 33.91 61.64 -5.27
N LYS A 155 33.19 62.45 -4.49
CA LYS A 155 32.21 61.95 -3.49
C LYS A 155 31.08 61.16 -4.13
N PHE A 156 30.52 61.64 -5.25
CA PHE A 156 29.47 60.90 -5.95
C PHE A 156 30.01 59.65 -6.66
N SER A 157 31.25 59.70 -7.17
CA SER A 157 31.93 58.54 -7.74
C SER A 157 32.14 57.43 -6.71
N SER A 158 32.62 57.76 -5.50
CA SER A 158 32.82 56.76 -4.44
C SER A 158 31.50 56.18 -3.95
N ARG A 159 30.43 57.00 -3.89
CA ARG A 159 29.09 56.53 -3.55
C ARG A 159 28.52 55.60 -4.63
N ARG A 160 28.73 55.91 -5.91
CA ARG A 160 28.35 55.05 -7.03
C ARG A 160 28.99 53.67 -6.90
N GLU A 161 30.31 53.64 -6.70
CA GLU A 161 31.07 52.39 -6.55
C GLU A 161 30.56 51.55 -5.37
N ALA A 162 30.30 52.17 -4.22
CA ALA A 162 29.74 51.48 -3.06
C ALA A 162 28.36 50.86 -3.34
N CYS A 163 27.46 51.58 -4.01
CA CYS A 163 26.14 51.07 -4.39
C CYS A 163 26.23 49.98 -5.47
N ASP A 164 27.13 50.12 -6.45
CA ASP A 164 27.35 49.09 -7.49
C ASP A 164 27.84 47.76 -6.87
N ILE A 165 28.71 47.83 -5.86
CA ILE A 165 29.17 46.66 -5.10
C ILE A 165 28.00 46.02 -4.33
N GLN A 166 27.18 46.82 -3.65
CA GLN A 166 26.02 46.31 -2.91
C GLN A 166 24.99 45.66 -3.82
N SER A 167 24.64 46.28 -4.94
CA SER A 167 23.75 45.70 -5.96
C SER A 167 24.33 44.39 -6.51
N THR A 168 25.62 44.35 -6.85
CA THR A 168 26.27 43.14 -7.36
C THR A 168 26.20 42.01 -6.34
N LYS A 169 26.43 42.31 -5.06
CA LYS A 169 26.32 41.34 -3.97
C LYS A 169 24.88 40.81 -3.86
N ALA A 170 23.89 41.69 -3.79
CA ALA A 170 22.49 41.30 -3.66
C ALA A 170 22.01 40.48 -4.88
N ARG A 171 22.48 40.81 -6.09
CA ARG A 171 22.24 40.03 -7.30
C ARG A 171 22.80 38.62 -7.19
N ASN A 172 24.04 38.48 -6.72
CA ASN A 172 24.67 37.18 -6.56
C ASN A 172 23.94 36.33 -5.52
N ASP A 173 23.53 36.93 -4.39
CA ASP A 173 22.72 36.26 -3.37
C ASP A 173 21.38 35.78 -3.92
N TYR A 174 20.70 36.61 -4.74
CA TYR A 174 19.48 36.22 -5.43
C TYR A 174 19.69 35.06 -6.43
N ILE A 175 20.75 35.11 -7.24
CA ILE A 175 21.08 34.02 -8.17
C ILE A 175 21.36 32.72 -7.41
N MET A 176 22.10 32.78 -6.30
CA MET A 176 22.35 31.60 -5.47
C MET A 176 21.06 31.03 -4.88
N ALA A 177 20.16 31.88 -4.38
CA ALA A 177 18.85 31.45 -3.89
C ALA A 177 18.01 30.80 -4.99
N LEU A 178 18.00 31.36 -6.20
CA LEU A 178 17.31 30.77 -7.36
C LEU A 178 17.85 29.39 -7.71
N VAL A 179 19.17 29.23 -7.78
CA VAL A 179 19.81 27.94 -8.07
C VAL A 179 19.45 26.91 -6.99
N ALA A 180 19.51 27.30 -5.72
CA ALA A 180 19.14 26.43 -4.61
C ALA A 180 17.66 26.00 -4.68
N ALA A 181 16.74 26.94 -4.90
CA ALA A 181 15.31 26.65 -5.00
C ALA A 181 15.00 25.71 -6.18
N ASN A 182 15.61 25.93 -7.34
CA ASN A 182 15.45 25.05 -8.50
C ASN A 182 15.99 23.64 -8.19
N ALA A 183 17.17 23.52 -7.58
CA ALA A 183 17.73 22.23 -7.21
C ALA A 183 16.83 21.47 -6.22
N HIS A 184 16.30 22.15 -5.20
CA HIS A 184 15.36 21.57 -4.24
C HIS A 184 14.04 21.14 -4.91
N GLN A 185 13.51 21.94 -5.82
CA GLN A 185 12.28 21.63 -6.55
C GLN A 185 12.46 20.41 -7.46
N THR A 186 13.55 20.36 -8.23
CA THR A 186 13.89 19.22 -9.07
C THR A 186 14.00 17.95 -8.24
N ARG A 187 14.79 17.99 -7.16
CA ARG A 187 14.94 16.84 -6.25
C ARG A 187 13.62 16.39 -5.65
N PHE A 188 12.77 17.33 -5.22
CA PHE A 188 11.47 17.02 -4.65
C PHE A 188 10.60 16.20 -5.61
N TYR A 189 10.50 16.61 -6.87
CA TYR A 189 9.64 15.94 -7.85
C TYR A 189 10.26 14.69 -8.47
N GLU A 190 11.58 14.67 -8.68
CA GLU A 190 12.25 13.58 -9.39
C GLU A 190 12.74 12.45 -8.46
N MET A 191 12.91 12.73 -7.17
CA MET A 191 13.44 11.75 -6.21
C MET A 191 12.53 11.61 -4.99
N ASP A 192 12.36 12.67 -4.21
CA ASP A 192 11.78 12.54 -2.87
C ASP A 192 10.30 12.11 -2.92
N LEU A 193 9.49 12.69 -3.82
CA LEU A 193 8.08 12.33 -3.96
C LEU A 193 7.89 10.90 -4.50
N PRO A 194 8.56 10.46 -5.57
CA PRO A 194 8.56 9.05 -5.99
C PRO A 194 8.94 8.08 -4.87
N ASP A 195 10.02 8.35 -4.13
CA ASP A 195 10.50 7.47 -3.05
C ASP A 195 9.47 7.36 -1.90
N ILE A 196 8.82 8.48 -1.56
CA ILE A 196 7.76 8.51 -0.55
C ILE A 196 6.53 7.72 -1.03
N LEU A 197 6.13 7.87 -2.30
CA LEU A 197 4.99 7.15 -2.88
C LEU A 197 5.25 5.65 -2.95
N GLN A 198 6.47 5.25 -3.33
CA GLN A 198 6.87 3.84 -3.32
C GLN A 198 6.85 3.27 -1.91
N SER A 199 7.42 3.99 -0.94
CA SER A 199 7.38 3.60 0.47
C SER A 199 5.95 3.52 1.00
N LEU A 200 5.06 4.40 0.53
CA LEU A 200 3.67 4.42 0.95
C LEU A 200 2.93 3.16 0.50
N ASP A 201 3.28 2.52 -0.62
CA ASP A 201 2.55 1.37 -1.17
C ASP A 201 2.62 0.12 -0.27
N CYS A 202 3.74 -0.08 0.44
CA CYS A 202 3.98 -1.16 1.41
C CYS A 202 3.65 -2.58 0.90
N ASP A 203 3.76 -2.84 -0.40
CA ASP A 203 3.47 -4.14 -1.04
C ASP A 203 2.11 -4.75 -0.64
N VAL A 204 1.12 -3.90 -0.31
CA VAL A 204 -0.20 -4.35 0.16
C VAL A 204 -0.88 -5.20 -0.90
N SER A 205 -0.70 -4.84 -2.17
CA SER A 205 -1.20 -5.58 -3.33
C SER A 205 -0.68 -7.01 -3.37
N GLU A 206 0.63 -7.21 -3.16
CA GLU A 206 1.24 -8.55 -3.14
C GLU A 206 0.74 -9.37 -1.95
N LYS A 207 0.59 -8.76 -0.77
CA LYS A 207 0.00 -9.44 0.39
C LYS A 207 -1.45 -9.84 0.19
N VAL A 208 -2.27 -8.98 -0.42
CA VAL A 208 -3.66 -9.32 -0.75
C VAL A 208 -3.71 -10.48 -1.74
N LYS A 209 -2.83 -10.48 -2.75
CA LYS A 209 -2.70 -11.60 -3.70
C LYS A 209 -2.31 -12.90 -3.01
N GLU A 210 -1.32 -12.89 -2.11
CA GLU A 210 -0.94 -14.06 -1.30
C GLU A 210 -2.14 -14.61 -0.51
N TYR A 211 -2.93 -13.73 0.13
CA TYR A 211 -4.12 -14.14 0.88
C TYR A 211 -5.19 -14.77 0.00
N ILE A 212 -5.46 -14.20 -1.17
CA ILE A 212 -6.43 -14.76 -2.13
C ILE A 212 -5.96 -16.13 -2.60
N GLN A 213 -4.68 -16.28 -2.95
CA GLN A 213 -4.12 -17.56 -3.38
C GLN A 213 -4.23 -18.64 -2.28
N LEU A 214 -3.90 -18.29 -1.03
CA LEU A 214 -4.04 -19.21 0.10
C LEU A 214 -5.49 -19.61 0.32
N MET A 215 -6.41 -18.64 0.26
CA MET A 215 -7.85 -18.87 0.39
C MET A 215 -8.35 -19.82 -0.70
N SER A 216 -8.06 -19.53 -1.97
CA SER A 216 -8.47 -20.34 -3.11
C SER A 216 -7.90 -21.76 -3.05
N ARG A 217 -6.62 -21.92 -2.70
CA ARG A 217 -6.00 -23.26 -2.57
C ARG A 217 -6.66 -24.07 -1.46
N THR A 218 -6.88 -23.46 -0.29
CA THR A 218 -7.50 -24.13 0.85
C THR A 218 -8.94 -24.54 0.53
N GLU A 219 -9.71 -23.63 -0.08
CA GLU A 219 -11.09 -23.93 -0.48
C GLU A 219 -11.14 -25.06 -1.51
N LEU A 220 -10.28 -25.03 -2.53
CA LEU A 220 -10.18 -26.08 -3.54
C LEU A 220 -9.89 -27.46 -2.91
N LEU A 221 -8.97 -27.52 -1.95
CA LEU A 221 -8.66 -28.75 -1.22
C LEU A 221 -9.87 -29.28 -0.46
N THR A 222 -10.60 -28.41 0.24
CA THR A 222 -11.80 -28.84 1.00
C THR A 222 -12.95 -29.26 0.10
N VAL A 223 -13.16 -28.60 -1.05
CA VAL A 223 -14.15 -28.99 -2.05
C VAL A 223 -13.78 -30.33 -2.68
N THR A 224 -12.51 -30.53 -3.01
CA THR A 224 -12.01 -31.80 -3.57
C THR A 224 -12.19 -32.95 -2.58
N ALA A 225 -11.86 -32.73 -1.31
CA ALA A 225 -12.08 -33.72 -0.25
C ALA A 225 -13.57 -34.06 -0.10
N CYS A 226 -14.44 -33.05 -0.10
CA CYS A 226 -15.88 -33.21 -0.05
C CYS A 226 -16.43 -34.03 -1.24
N ASN A 227 -16.02 -33.68 -2.45
CA ASN A 227 -16.42 -34.39 -3.66
C ASN A 227 -15.97 -35.86 -3.62
N THR A 228 -14.72 -36.11 -3.25
CA THR A 228 -14.16 -37.46 -3.11
C THR A 228 -14.95 -38.30 -2.11
N SER A 229 -15.25 -37.74 -0.94
CA SER A 229 -16.07 -38.38 0.09
C SER A 229 -17.48 -38.73 -0.40
N PHE A 230 -18.17 -37.81 -1.07
CA PHE A 230 -19.51 -38.08 -1.60
C PHE A 230 -19.53 -39.05 -2.78
N THR A 231 -18.54 -39.01 -3.67
CA THR A 231 -18.39 -40.00 -4.75
C THR A 231 -18.22 -41.40 -4.15
N ARG A 232 -17.38 -41.55 -3.13
CA ARG A 232 -17.17 -42.83 -2.44
C ARG A 232 -18.47 -43.36 -1.81
N ILE A 233 -19.23 -42.51 -1.12
CA ILE A 233 -20.52 -42.90 -0.53
C ILE A 233 -21.50 -43.35 -1.63
N LEU A 234 -21.55 -42.63 -2.75
CA LEU A 234 -22.44 -42.94 -3.86
C LEU A 234 -22.09 -44.29 -4.52
N GLU A 235 -20.81 -44.55 -4.75
CA GLU A 235 -20.33 -45.83 -5.27
C GLU A 235 -20.76 -46.97 -4.35
N ASP A 236 -20.51 -46.85 -3.05
CA ASP A 236 -20.83 -47.88 -2.07
C ASP A 236 -22.34 -48.10 -1.91
N ALA A 237 -23.15 -47.04 -1.94
CA ALA A 237 -24.61 -47.13 -1.95
C ALA A 237 -25.13 -47.81 -3.24
N GLY A 238 -24.52 -47.50 -4.39
CA GLY A 238 -24.85 -48.11 -5.67
C GLY A 238 -24.44 -49.58 -5.79
N HIS A 239 -23.41 -50.00 -5.04
CA HIS A 239 -23.02 -51.41 -4.90
C HIS A 239 -24.02 -52.19 -4.04
N ASP A 240 -24.46 -51.65 -2.89
CA ASP A 240 -25.49 -52.26 -2.02
C ASP A 240 -26.81 -52.48 -2.78
N TYR A 241 -27.31 -51.46 -3.49
CA TYR A 241 -28.55 -51.59 -4.28
C TYR A 241 -28.46 -52.69 -5.34
N ARG A 242 -27.33 -52.78 -6.06
CA ARG A 242 -27.10 -53.81 -7.08
C ARG A 242 -26.92 -55.20 -6.48
N ALA A 243 -26.24 -55.33 -5.34
CA ALA A 243 -26.09 -56.58 -4.62
C ALA A 243 -27.45 -57.10 -4.09
N ARG A 244 -28.27 -56.21 -3.53
CA ARG A 244 -29.60 -56.54 -3.03
C ARG A 244 -30.58 -56.95 -4.14
N LEU A 245 -30.52 -56.31 -5.31
CA LEU A 245 -31.28 -56.76 -6.49
C LEU A 245 -30.83 -58.14 -7.00
N ARG A 246 -29.53 -58.44 -6.96
CA ARG A 246 -29.01 -59.78 -7.28
C ARG A 246 -29.49 -60.83 -6.26
N TRP A 247 -29.44 -60.50 -4.97
CA TRP A 247 -29.84 -61.41 -3.89
C TRP A 247 -31.35 -61.71 -3.88
N LEU A 248 -32.18 -60.71 -4.20
CA LEU A 248 -33.62 -60.89 -4.35
C LEU A 248 -34.03 -61.59 -5.67
N GLY A 249 -33.07 -62.06 -6.49
CA GLY A 249 -33.36 -62.70 -7.76
C GLY A 249 -33.92 -61.76 -8.83
N ILE A 250 -33.87 -60.43 -8.61
CA ILE A 250 -34.35 -59.39 -9.51
C ILE A 250 -33.19 -58.94 -10.42
N GLN A 251 -32.47 -59.90 -11.00
CA GLN A 251 -31.75 -59.66 -12.25
C GLN A 251 -32.66 -60.16 -13.37
N ARG A 252 -33.31 -59.17 -13.98
CA ARG A 252 -34.04 -59.22 -15.24
C ARG A 252 -33.50 -60.33 -16.15
N TRP A 253 -34.38 -61.28 -16.49
CA TRP A 253 -34.32 -62.04 -17.72
C TRP A 253 -33.84 -61.11 -18.86
N LYS A 254 -32.58 -61.25 -19.28
CA LYS A 254 -32.17 -60.92 -20.64
C LYS A 254 -32.23 -62.23 -21.43
N GLY A 255 -33.43 -62.56 -21.85
CA GLY A 255 -33.70 -63.55 -22.88
C GLY A 255 -34.40 -62.85 -24.03
N VAL A 256 -33.81 -63.00 -25.22
CA VAL A 256 -34.09 -62.39 -26.54
C VAL A 256 -33.46 -61.02 -26.76
#